data_AF-A0AAD7Q8M6-F1
#
_entry.id   AF-A0AAD7Q8M6-F1
#
_cell.length_a   1.000
_cell.length_b   1.000
_cell.length_c   1.000
_cell.angle_alpha   90.00
_cell.angle_beta   90.00
_cell.angle_gamma   90.00
#
_symmetry.space_group_name_H-M   'P 1'
#
loop_
_entity.id
_entity.type
_entity.pdbx_description
1 polymer ?
#
loop_
_entity_poly.entity_id
_entity_poly.type
_entity_poly.pdbx_seq_one_letter_code
_entity_poly.pdbx_strand_id
1 'polypeptide(L)'
;MGVAEMRMLRWMTGHTRKDRIRNEEIRKKVKVAPIEEKMRENRLRWFGHIQRRPMDAVVKQGDMVQVPGVRQGNGRPKLTWGAVIEKDMAVLGINENLVLDRYEWRKRIHIADPN
;
A
#
# COMPACT_ATOMS: atom_id res chain seq x y z
N MET A 1 10.74 -0.63 -1.63
CA MET A 1 10.29 -0.29 -3.00
C MET A 1 10.81 1.06 -3.48
N GLY A 2 11.11 2.01 -2.59
CA GLY A 2 11.57 3.36 -2.98
C GLY A 2 12.87 3.45 -3.78
N VAL A 3 13.73 2.42 -3.82
CA VAL A 3 14.98 2.47 -4.59
C VAL A 3 14.73 2.49 -6.11
N ALA A 4 13.81 1.65 -6.59
CA ALA A 4 13.48 1.58 -8.01
C ALA A 4 12.77 2.86 -8.47
N GLU A 5 11.79 3.33 -7.69
CA GLU A 5 11.13 4.63 -7.86
C GLU A 5 12.17 5.76 -7.98
N MET A 6 13.05 5.91 -6.99
CA MET A 6 14.02 7.00 -6.99
C MET A 6 15.01 6.93 -8.14
N ARG A 7 15.35 5.73 -8.63
CA ARG A 7 16.18 5.57 -9.83
C ARG A 7 15.48 6.11 -11.07
N MET A 8 14.19 5.80 -11.25
CA MET A 8 13.40 6.29 -12.38
C MET A 8 13.18 7.81 -12.31
N LEU A 9 12.81 8.34 -11.14
CA LEU A 9 12.60 9.78 -10.96
C LEU A 9 13.88 10.59 -11.21
N ARG A 10 15.03 10.10 -10.72
CA ARG A 10 16.34 10.72 -10.98
C ARG A 10 16.69 10.71 -12.47
N TRP A 11 16.48 9.58 -13.13
CA TRP A 11 16.76 9.47 -14.56
C TRP A 11 15.89 10.43 -15.39
N MET A 12 14.59 10.49 -15.14
CA MET A 12 13.68 11.41 -15.85
C MET A 12 13.99 12.89 -15.59
N THR A 13 14.47 13.23 -14.40
CA THR A 13 14.82 14.61 -14.03
C THR A 13 16.27 14.99 -14.38
N GLY A 14 17.05 14.07 -14.96
CA GLY A 14 18.45 14.30 -15.31
C GLY A 14 19.40 14.35 -14.11
N HIS A 15 18.97 13.89 -12.93
CA HIS A 15 19.76 13.93 -11.71
C HIS A 15 20.46 12.59 -11.44
N THR A 16 21.66 12.66 -10.88
CA THR A 16 22.43 11.48 -10.46
C THR A 16 22.52 11.42 -8.93
N ARG A 17 23.22 10.40 -8.40
CA ARG A 17 23.55 10.37 -6.96
C ARG A 17 24.65 11.38 -6.59
N LYS A 18 25.47 11.83 -7.55
CA LYS A 18 26.57 12.78 -7.31
C LYS A 18 26.06 14.18 -6.95
N ASP A 19 24.85 14.52 -7.41
CA ASP A 19 24.22 15.82 -7.15
C ASP A 19 23.83 15.99 -5.68
N ARG A 20 23.82 14.92 -4.87
CA ARG A 20 23.48 14.91 -3.43
C ARG A 20 22.13 15.56 -3.09
N ILE A 21 21.24 15.68 -4.07
CA ILE A 21 19.86 16.17 -3.88
C ILE A 21 19.07 15.13 -3.08
N ARG A 22 18.34 15.58 -2.07
CA ARG A 22 17.47 14.73 -1.23
C ARG A 22 16.34 14.11 -2.04
N ASN A 23 15.87 12.93 -1.64
CA ASN A 23 14.83 12.21 -2.39
C ASN A 23 13.49 12.96 -2.35
N GLU A 24 13.21 13.62 -1.23
CA GLU A 24 12.03 14.44 -0.99
C GLU A 24 11.96 15.61 -2.00
N GLU A 25 13.10 16.26 -2.26
CA GLU A 25 13.19 17.37 -3.22
C GLU A 25 12.89 16.92 -4.66
N ILE A 26 13.38 15.73 -5.04
CA ILE A 26 13.09 15.16 -6.38
C ILE A 26 11.61 14.84 -6.51
N ARG A 27 11.00 14.22 -5.50
CA ARG A 27 9.56 13.92 -5.51
C ARG A 27 8.73 15.20 -5.55
N LYS A 28 9.11 16.23 -4.80
CA LYS A 28 8.47 17.55 -4.81
C LYS A 28 8.54 18.20 -6.20
N LYS A 29 9.69 18.12 -6.88
CA LYS A 29 9.87 18.64 -8.24
C LYS A 29 8.97 17.93 -9.26
N VAL A 30 8.82 16.61 -9.13
CA VAL A 30 7.99 15.79 -10.03
C VAL A 30 6.52 15.75 -9.60
N LYS A 31 6.19 16.28 -8.42
CA LYS A 31 4.83 16.31 -7.85
C LYS A 31 4.21 14.91 -7.72
N VAL A 32 4.98 13.98 -7.15
CA VAL A 32 4.54 12.60 -6.91
C VAL A 32 4.68 12.21 -5.45
N ALA A 33 3.66 11.54 -4.92
CA ALA A 33 3.76 10.92 -3.60
C ALA A 33 4.68 9.69 -3.65
N PRO A 34 5.27 9.28 -2.51
CA PRO A 34 6.08 8.07 -2.45
C PRO A 34 5.30 6.84 -2.94
N ILE A 35 5.92 6.04 -3.81
CA ILE A 35 5.26 4.85 -4.38
C ILE A 35 4.74 3.88 -3.31
N GLU A 36 5.45 3.77 -2.18
CA GLU A 36 5.08 2.88 -1.08
C GLU A 36 3.75 3.29 -0.44
N GLU A 37 3.47 4.58 -0.37
CA GLU A 37 2.22 5.13 0.15
C GLU A 37 1.07 4.90 -0.84
N LYS A 38 1.30 5.13 -2.14
CA LYS A 38 0.31 4.80 -3.19
C LYS A 38 -0.02 3.31 -3.24
N MET A 39 0.99 2.45 -3.08
CA MET A 39 0.77 1.01 -3.00
C MET A 39 -0.04 0.64 -1.75
N ARG A 40 0.20 1.28 -0.60
CA ARG A 40 -0.59 1.11 0.62
C ARG A 40 -2.04 1.52 0.39
N GLU A 41 -2.28 2.71 -0.15
CA GLU A 41 -3.63 3.18 -0.50
C GLU A 41 -4.36 2.14 -1.35
N ASN A 42 -3.72 1.61 -2.40
CA ASN A 42 -4.33 0.62 -3.28
C ASN A 42 -4.65 -0.71 -2.57
N ARG A 43 -3.73 -1.21 -1.72
CA ARG A 43 -3.98 -2.43 -0.92
C ARG A 43 -5.17 -2.24 0.02
N LEU A 44 -5.22 -1.14 0.76
CA LEU A 44 -6.32 -0.83 1.67
C LEU A 44 -7.63 -0.54 0.92
N ARG A 45 -7.57 0.06 -0.26
CA ARG A 45 -8.74 0.25 -1.13
C ARG A 45 -9.34 -1.10 -1.56
N TRP A 46 -8.48 -2.05 -1.94
CA TRP A 46 -8.89 -3.41 -2.30
C TRP A 46 -9.44 -4.18 -1.09
N PHE A 47 -8.75 -4.11 0.05
CA PHE A 47 -9.22 -4.71 1.30
C PHE A 47 -10.61 -4.19 1.68
N GLY A 48 -10.79 -2.87 1.66
CA GLY A 48 -12.09 -2.27 1.94
C GLY A 48 -13.17 -2.61 0.90
N HIS A 49 -12.80 -2.92 -0.35
CA HIS A 49 -13.73 -3.49 -1.31
C HIS A 49 -14.16 -4.89 -0.87
N ILE A 50 -13.22 -5.80 -0.58
CA ILE A 50 -13.50 -7.17 -0.15
C ILE A 50 -14.37 -7.17 1.10
N GLN A 51 -14.01 -6.40 2.13
CA GLN A 51 -14.69 -6.43 3.41
C GLN A 51 -16.18 -6.07 3.34
N ARG A 52 -16.56 -5.20 2.39
CA ARG A 52 -17.95 -4.78 2.16
C ARG A 52 -18.74 -5.72 1.24
N ARG A 53 -18.11 -6.74 0.68
CA ARG A 53 -18.83 -7.75 -0.10
C ARG A 53 -19.62 -8.66 0.83
N PRO A 54 -20.79 -9.17 0.38
CA PRO A 54 -21.56 -10.13 1.15
C PRO A 54 -20.79 -11.46 1.29
N MET A 55 -21.17 -12.25 2.29
CA MET A 55 -20.46 -13.48 2.70
C MET A 55 -20.48 -14.60 1.63
N ASP A 56 -21.45 -14.55 0.73
CA ASP A 56 -21.61 -15.46 -0.41
C ASP A 56 -20.68 -15.10 -1.59
N ALA A 57 -20.09 -13.90 -1.59
CA ALA A 57 -19.16 -13.50 -2.63
C ALA A 57 -17.86 -14.32 -2.54
N VAL A 58 -17.49 -15.00 -3.64
CA VAL A 58 -16.29 -15.84 -3.76
C VAL A 58 -15.02 -15.14 -3.24
N VAL A 59 -14.86 -13.85 -3.54
CA VAL A 59 -13.70 -13.05 -3.09
C VAL A 59 -13.65 -12.88 -1.57
N LYS A 60 -14.81 -12.77 -0.91
CA LYS A 60 -14.92 -12.62 0.54
C LYS A 60 -14.72 -13.95 1.24
N GLN A 61 -15.25 -15.04 0.66
CA GLN A 61 -14.99 -16.39 1.14
C GLN A 61 -13.50 -16.73 1.05
N GLY A 62 -12.86 -16.45 -0.08
CA GLY A 62 -11.43 -16.70 -0.29
C GLY A 62 -10.52 -15.94 0.67
N ASP A 63 -10.87 -14.72 1.06
CA ASP A 63 -10.14 -13.92 2.06
C ASP A 63 -10.24 -14.53 3.48
N MET A 64 -11.34 -15.20 3.80
CA MET A 64 -11.53 -15.87 5.10
C MET A 64 -10.89 -17.26 5.20
N VAL A 65 -10.57 -17.89 4.07
CA VAL A 65 -9.99 -19.24 4.10
C VAL A 65 -8.63 -19.21 4.78
N GLN A 66 -8.55 -19.84 5.95
CA GLN A 66 -7.29 -20.14 6.62
C GLN A 66 -6.85 -21.54 6.22
N VAL A 67 -5.67 -21.67 5.62
CA VAL A 67 -5.08 -22.97 5.28
C VAL A 67 -4.07 -23.34 6.37
N PRO A 68 -4.40 -24.27 7.29
CA PRO A 68 -3.48 -24.69 8.33
C PRO A 68 -2.29 -25.46 7.75
N GLY A 69 -1.15 -25.42 8.44
CA GLY A 69 0.00 -26.27 8.10
C GLY A 69 0.86 -25.81 6.91
N VAL A 70 0.62 -24.62 6.35
CA VAL A 70 1.48 -24.06 5.29
C VAL A 70 2.81 -23.64 5.91
N ARG A 71 3.82 -24.52 5.85
CA ARG A 71 5.22 -24.12 6.06
C ARG A 71 5.55 -23.06 5.01
N GLN A 72 5.98 -21.88 5.44
CA GLN A 72 6.50 -20.88 4.52
C GLN A 72 7.76 -21.44 3.87
N GLY A 73 7.61 -21.95 2.64
CA GLY A 73 8.72 -22.43 1.84
C GLY A 73 9.69 -21.29 1.50
N ASN A 74 10.94 -21.67 1.21
CA ASN A 74 11.96 -20.74 0.75
C ASN A 74 11.48 -20.01 -0.53
N GLY A 75 11.66 -18.70 -0.58
CA GLY A 75 11.27 -17.86 -1.72
C GLY A 75 9.89 -17.20 -1.63
N ARG A 76 9.00 -17.65 -0.72
CA ARG A 76 7.72 -16.95 -0.49
C ARG A 76 7.95 -15.65 0.30
N PRO A 77 7.19 -14.57 0.03
CA PRO A 77 7.19 -13.40 0.89
C PRO A 77 6.92 -13.78 2.36
N LYS A 78 7.70 -13.22 3.28
CA LYS A 78 7.63 -13.53 4.72
C LYS A 78 6.30 -13.11 5.36
N LEU A 79 5.63 -12.11 4.78
CA LEU A 79 4.36 -11.60 5.28
C LEU A 79 3.20 -12.16 4.47
N THR A 80 2.16 -12.58 5.16
CA THR A 80 0.86 -12.93 4.57
C THR A 80 0.11 -11.66 4.16
N TRP A 81 -0.92 -11.81 3.32
CA TRP A 81 -1.82 -10.71 2.97
C TRP A 81 -2.40 -10.02 4.21
N GLY A 82 -2.95 -10.79 5.15
CA GLY A 82 -3.48 -10.27 6.42
C GLY A 82 -2.45 -9.47 7.22
N ALA A 83 -1.22 -9.99 7.36
CA ALA A 83 -0.15 -9.30 8.07
C ALA A 83 0.30 -7.99 7.36
N VAL A 84 0.25 -7.95 6.03
CA VAL A 84 0.52 -6.72 5.27
C VAL A 84 -0.57 -5.68 5.51
N ILE A 85 -1.84 -6.09 5.48
CA ILE A 85 -2.98 -5.21 5.73
C ILE A 85 -2.97 -4.67 7.17
N GLU A 86 -2.70 -5.52 8.15
CA GLU A 86 -2.55 -5.12 9.55
C GLU A 86 -1.43 -4.07 9.72
N LYS A 87 -0.26 -4.31 9.11
CA LYS A 87 0.84 -3.36 9.13
C LYS A 87 0.46 -2.02 8.47
N ASP A 88 -0.24 -2.07 7.35
CA ASP A 88 -0.68 -0.86 6.63
C ASP A 88 -1.71 -0.05 7.43
N MET A 89 -2.66 -0.73 8.10
CA MET A 89 -3.62 -0.10 8.99
C MET A 89 -2.93 0.51 10.22
N ALA A 90 -1.94 -0.17 10.79
CA ALA A 90 -1.14 0.33 11.91
C ALA A 90 -0.36 1.61 11.54
N VAL A 91 0.20 1.68 10.33
CA VAL A 91 0.90 2.90 9.85
C VAL A 91 -0.04 4.11 9.79
N LEU A 92 -1.32 3.90 9.46
CA LEU A 92 -2.32 4.96 9.38
C LEU A 92 -3.10 5.17 10.69
N GLY A 93 -2.89 4.34 11.71
CA GLY A 93 -3.67 4.36 12.95
C GLY A 93 -5.17 4.12 12.75
N ILE A 94 -5.54 3.31 11.74
CA ILE A 94 -6.95 3.02 11.42
C ILE A 94 -7.34 1.61 11.87
N ASN A 95 -8.62 1.43 12.18
CA ASN A 95 -9.20 0.16 12.59
C ASN A 95 -10.09 -0.41 11.46
N GLU A 96 -10.15 -1.74 11.34
CA GLU A 96 -10.99 -2.45 10.36
C GLU A 96 -12.49 -2.09 10.47
N ASN A 97 -12.99 -1.75 11.66
CA ASN A 97 -14.38 -1.32 11.85
C ASN A 97 -14.75 -0.10 11.00
N LEU A 98 -13.77 0.73 10.63
CA LEU A 98 -13.96 1.91 9.78
C LEU A 98 -14.34 1.56 8.34
N VAL A 99 -14.05 0.34 7.89
CA VAL A 99 -14.19 -0.07 6.49
C VAL A 99 -15.63 0.04 5.96
N LEU A 100 -16.62 -0.08 6.85
CA LEU A 100 -18.03 0.05 6.50
C LEU A 100 -18.40 1.48 6.11
N ASP A 101 -17.80 2.49 6.74
CA ASP A 101 -17.95 3.89 6.33
C ASP A 101 -17.09 4.15 5.09
N ARG A 102 -17.73 4.15 3.92
CA ARG A 102 -17.05 4.37 2.63
C ARG A 102 -16.36 5.74 2.58
N TYR A 103 -16.97 6.77 3.16
CA TYR A 103 -16.46 8.13 3.08
C TYR A 103 -15.21 8.26 3.95
N GLU A 104 -15.32 7.88 5.23
CA GLU A 104 -14.22 8.01 6.17
C GLU A 104 -13.08 7.04 5.82
N TRP A 105 -13.38 5.82 5.36
CA TRP A 105 -12.37 4.90 4.84
C TRP A 105 -11.58 5.52 3.70
N ARG A 106 -12.27 6.06 2.67
CA ARG A 106 -11.60 6.68 1.52
C ARG A 106 -10.75 7.88 1.95
N LYS A 107 -11.28 8.71 2.84
CA LYS A 107 -10.59 9.89 3.36
C LYS A 107 -9.30 9.54 4.09
N ARG A 108 -9.31 8.49 4.93
CA ARG A 108 -8.14 8.08 5.71
C ARG A 108 -7.05 7.39 4.90
N ILE A 109 -7.42 6.60 3.88
CA ILE A 109 -6.44 5.86 3.09
C ILE A 109 -5.87 6.67 1.92
N HIS A 110 -6.51 7.78 1.55
CA HIS A 110 -6.16 8.52 0.35
C HIS A 110 -4.81 9.23 0.50
N ILE A 111 -3.92 8.99 -0.46
CA ILE A 111 -2.63 9.67 -0.55
C ILE A 111 -2.69 10.58 -1.78
N ALA A 112 -2.79 11.89 -1.55
CA ALA A 112 -2.75 12.88 -2.61
C ALA A 112 -1.33 13.04 -3.14
N ASP A 113 -1.20 13.31 -4.44
CA ASP A 113 0.07 13.77 -4.99
C ASP A 113 0.31 15.23 -4.57
N PRO A 114 1.56 15.64 -4.28
CA PRO A 114 1.87 17.01 -3.92
C PRO A 114 1.47 18.00 -5.04
N ASN A 115 0.89 19.15 -4.65
CA ASN A 115 0.54 20.24 -5.59
C ASN A 115 1.77 20.97 -6.14
#